data_AF-A0A261WL00-F1
#
_entry.id   AF-A0A261WL00-F1
#
_cell.length_a   1.000
_cell.length_b   1.000
_cell.length_c   1.000
_cell.angle_alpha   90.00
_cell.angle_beta   90.00
_cell.angle_gamma   90.00
#
_symmetry.space_group_name_H-M   'P 1'
#
loop_
_entity.id
_entity.type
_entity.pdbx_description
1 polymer ?
#
loop_
_entity_poly.entity_id
_entity_poly.type
_entity_poly.pdbx_seq_one_letter_code
_entity_poly.pdbx_strand_id
1 'polypeptide(L)'
;MIPAPLRNIVIVGGGTAGWMAAAAFARVLGPTFKVQLIESEQLGTVGVGEATVPHIKAFNNLLGIDEAEFVRQTQGSFKLGIEFVDWQRPGSTYMHGFGTQIGHPLGLLPFHQYWIKQHARGKAQPLGAYTLNTVAAARGKFMTSAGDVPANSLLANI
;
A
#
# COMPACT_ATOMS: atom_id res chain seq x y z
N MET A 1 39.92 19.21 9.19
CA MET A 1 39.66 18.16 10.20
C MET A 1 38.41 17.43 9.75
N ILE A 2 38.47 16.11 9.54
CA ILE A 2 37.28 15.33 9.12
C ILE A 2 36.44 15.09 10.38
N PRO A 3 35.14 15.41 10.39
CA PRO A 3 34.27 15.15 11.53
C PRO A 3 34.27 13.66 11.90
N ALA A 4 34.14 13.36 13.19
CA ALA A 4 33.97 11.99 13.62
C ALA A 4 32.72 11.35 12.95
N PRO A 5 32.78 10.06 12.58
CA PRO A 5 31.65 9.39 11.95
C PRO A 5 30.42 9.39 12.87
N LEU A 6 29.24 9.60 12.29
CA LEU A 6 27.98 9.60 13.04
C LEU A 6 27.70 8.17 13.55
N ARG A 7 27.53 8.02 14.87
CA ARG A 7 27.29 6.73 15.54
C ARG A 7 26.06 6.70 16.43
N ASN A 8 25.55 7.86 16.84
CA ASN A 8 24.45 7.98 17.80
C ASN A 8 23.28 8.69 17.13
N ILE A 9 22.10 8.07 17.20
CA ILE A 9 20.84 8.60 16.66
C ILE A 9 19.84 8.64 17.81
N VAL A 10 19.29 9.82 18.09
CA VAL A 10 18.22 10.00 19.07
C VAL A 10 16.94 10.38 18.33
N ILE A 11 15.89 9.58 18.52
CA ILE A 11 14.54 9.82 18.01
C ILE A 11 13.71 10.37 19.18
N VAL A 12 13.19 11.59 19.03
CA VAL A 12 12.34 12.22 20.05
C VAL A 12 10.89 12.18 19.57
N GLY A 13 10.08 11.35 20.21
CA GLY A 13 8.70 11.06 19.84
C GLY A 13 8.52 9.59 19.46
N GLY A 14 7.47 8.99 20.02
CA GLY A 14 7.06 7.63 19.75
C GLY A 14 6.01 7.52 18.64
N GLY A 15 4.96 6.74 18.90
CA GLY A 15 3.90 6.48 17.94
C GLY A 15 4.40 5.84 16.64
N THR A 16 3.58 5.87 15.58
CA THR A 16 3.91 5.24 14.30
C THR A 16 5.22 5.79 13.72
N ALA A 17 5.39 7.12 13.71
CA ALA A 17 6.57 7.76 13.12
C ALA A 17 7.88 7.36 13.83
N GLY A 18 7.92 7.47 15.16
CA GLY A 18 9.12 7.17 15.95
C GLY A 18 9.50 5.70 15.89
N TRP A 19 8.53 4.80 16.09
CA TRP A 19 8.79 3.37 16.12
C TRP A 19 9.12 2.79 14.73
N MET A 20 8.50 3.29 13.66
CA MET A 20 8.90 2.90 12.29
C MET A 20 10.34 3.34 11.98
N ALA A 21 10.71 4.56 12.37
CA ALA A 21 12.08 5.06 12.17
C ALA A 21 13.10 4.22 12.98
N ALA A 22 12.82 3.95 14.26
CA ALA A 22 13.68 3.16 15.12
C ALA A 22 13.90 1.74 14.58
N ALA A 23 12.82 1.07 14.16
CA ALA A 23 12.89 -0.28 13.59
C ALA A 23 13.73 -0.31 12.29
N ALA A 24 13.51 0.65 11.39
CA ALA A 24 14.27 0.75 10.14
C ALA A 24 15.76 1.00 10.39
N PHE A 25 16.10 1.95 11.28
CA PHE A 25 17.49 2.24 11.62
C PHE A 25 18.19 1.05 12.27
N ALA A 26 17.53 0.40 13.23
CA ALA A 26 18.08 -0.80 13.87
C ALA A 26 18.35 -1.93 12.86
N ARG A 27 17.44 -2.13 11.90
CA ARG A 27 17.55 -3.17 10.87
C ARG A 27 18.64 -2.88 9.83
N VAL A 28 18.76 -1.63 9.38
CA VAL A 28 19.59 -1.25 8.21
C VAL A 28 20.99 -0.82 8.62
N LEU A 29 21.13 -0.04 9.70
CA LEU A 29 22.43 0.51 10.11
C LEU A 29 23.28 -0.51 10.90
N GLY A 30 22.64 -1.52 11.46
CA GLY A 30 23.29 -2.60 12.21
C GLY A 30 23.86 -2.15 13.56
N PRO A 31 24.58 -3.04 14.26
CA PRO A 31 24.94 -2.86 15.67
C PRO A 31 25.99 -1.76 15.93
N THR A 32 26.60 -1.21 14.88
CA THR A 32 27.59 -0.12 15.02
C THR A 32 26.96 1.24 15.29
N PHE A 33 25.65 1.37 15.09
CA PHE A 33 24.89 2.57 15.40
C PHE A 33 24.09 2.36 16.69
N LYS A 34 24.16 3.33 17.60
CA LYS A 34 23.29 3.40 18.78
C LYS A 34 22.05 4.21 18.43
N VAL A 35 20.90 3.54 18.38
CA VAL A 35 19.58 4.16 18.19
C VAL A 35 18.88 4.23 19.53
N GLN A 36 18.47 5.42 19.95
CA GLN A 36 17.71 5.64 21.19
C GLN A 36 16.42 6.38 20.84
N LEU A 37 15.27 5.83 21.26
CA LEU A 37 13.97 6.48 21.16
C LEU A 37 13.58 7.01 22.54
N ILE A 38 13.07 8.24 22.58
CA ILE A 38 12.53 8.88 23.78
C ILE A 38 11.07 9.22 23.49
N GLU A 39 10.15 8.61 24.22
CA GLU A 39 8.72 8.89 24.15
C GLU A 39 8.12 9.11 25.55
N SER A 40 6.95 9.74 25.59
CA SER A 40 6.18 9.95 26.82
C SER A 40 5.00 8.99 26.85
N GLU A 41 4.85 8.24 27.94
CA GLU A 41 3.69 7.37 28.17
C GLU A 41 2.37 8.17 28.34
N GLN A 42 2.45 9.48 28.59
CA GLN A 42 1.28 10.34 28.80
C GLN A 42 0.52 10.64 27.50
N LEU A 43 1.15 10.44 26.34
CA LEU A 43 0.56 10.63 25.02
C LEU A 43 0.29 9.25 24.41
N GLY A 44 -0.88 8.69 24.72
CA GLY A 44 -1.33 7.46 24.10
C GLY A 44 -1.55 7.62 22.59
N THR A 45 -1.43 6.53 21.84
CA THR A 45 -1.91 6.51 20.47
C THR A 45 -3.42 6.69 20.48
N VAL A 46 -3.92 7.55 19.59
CA VAL A 46 -5.36 7.59 19.33
C VAL A 46 -5.69 6.24 18.68
N GLY A 47 -6.65 5.49 19.22
CA GLY A 47 -7.10 4.19 18.69
C GLY A 47 -7.83 4.30 17.35
N VAL A 48 -7.24 5.03 16.40
CA VAL A 48 -7.78 5.30 15.06
C VAL A 48 -7.36 4.16 14.16
N GLY A 49 -8.32 3.54 13.49
CA GLY A 49 -8.00 2.68 12.35
C GLY A 49 -7.35 3.52 11.25
N GLU A 50 -6.08 3.28 10.96
CA GLU A 50 -5.34 3.98 9.91
C GLU A 50 -5.24 3.10 8.67
N ALA A 51 -5.57 3.67 7.51
CA ALA A 51 -5.42 3.00 6.23
C ALA A 51 -4.02 3.24 5.66
N THR A 52 -3.46 2.25 4.99
CA THR A 52 -2.13 2.34 4.36
C THR A 52 -2.21 2.31 2.83
N VAL A 53 -1.04 2.30 2.18
CA VAL A 53 -0.86 2.06 0.75
C VAL A 53 0.09 0.86 0.56
N PRO A 54 0.18 0.23 -0.63
CA PRO A 54 0.93 -1.00 -0.84
C PRO A 54 2.40 -0.98 -0.37
N HIS A 55 3.02 0.19 -0.26
CA HIS A 55 4.39 0.36 0.24
C HIS A 55 4.62 -0.13 1.67
N ILE A 56 3.58 -0.26 2.51
CA ILE A 56 3.73 -0.84 3.86
C ILE A 56 4.26 -2.27 3.81
N LYS A 57 3.91 -3.04 2.77
CA LYS A 57 4.43 -4.39 2.55
C LYS A 57 5.93 -4.39 2.32
N ALA A 58 6.44 -3.44 1.54
CA ALA A 58 7.88 -3.29 1.30
C ALA A 58 8.63 -2.94 2.60
N PHE A 59 8.04 -2.10 3.45
CA PHE A 59 8.59 -1.79 4.77
C PHE A 59 8.64 -3.02 5.68
N ASN A 60 7.57 -3.82 5.74
CA ASN A 60 7.55 -5.05 6.52
C ASN A 60 8.59 -6.06 6.01
N ASN A 61 8.72 -6.22 4.68
CA ASN A 61 9.73 -7.08 4.07
C ASN A 61 11.16 -6.66 4.45
N LEU A 62 11.46 -5.35 4.46
CA LEU A 62 12.76 -4.83 4.90
C LEU A 62 13.07 -5.26 6.34
N LEU A 63 12.08 -5.18 7.22
CA LEU A 63 12.20 -5.58 8.62
C LEU A 63 12.19 -7.09 8.84
N GLY A 64 11.81 -7.88 7.82
CA GLY A 64 11.63 -9.33 7.95
C GLY A 64 10.37 -9.72 8.72
N ILE A 65 9.35 -8.84 8.71
CA ILE A 65 8.07 -9.05 9.38
C ILE A 65 7.15 -9.83 8.43
N ASP A 66 6.61 -10.95 8.90
CA ASP A 66 5.60 -11.71 8.18
C ASP A 66 4.29 -10.90 8.05
N GLU A 67 3.74 -10.84 6.84
CA GLU A 67 2.58 -10.01 6.54
C GLU A 67 1.31 -10.52 7.24
N ALA A 68 1.12 -11.85 7.33
CA ALA A 68 -0.06 -12.42 7.98
C ALA A 68 -0.01 -12.22 9.51
N GLU A 69 1.18 -12.33 10.11
CA GLU A 69 1.41 -12.00 11.52
C GLU A 69 1.15 -10.52 11.79
N PHE A 70 1.71 -9.64 10.96
CA PHE A 70 1.52 -8.20 11.10
C PHE A 70 0.03 -7.81 11.10
N VAL A 71 -0.74 -8.33 10.14
CA VAL A 71 -2.19 -8.08 10.05
C VAL A 71 -2.91 -8.60 11.30
N ARG A 72 -2.55 -9.79 11.79
CA ARG A 72 -3.17 -10.36 13.01
C ARG A 72 -2.89 -9.54 14.26
N GLN A 73 -1.63 -9.13 14.46
CA GLN A 73 -1.20 -8.37 15.63
C GLN A 73 -1.73 -6.94 15.64
N THR A 74 -2.05 -6.38 14.47
CA THR A 74 -2.57 -5.01 14.34
C THR A 74 -4.10 -4.95 14.22
N GLN A 75 -4.80 -6.09 14.24
CA GLN A 75 -6.23 -6.17 13.92
C GLN A 75 -6.56 -5.55 12.55
N GLY A 76 -5.60 -5.68 11.60
CA GLY A 76 -5.71 -5.09 10.28
C GLY A 76 -6.67 -5.84 9.36
N SER A 77 -7.05 -5.18 8.28
CA SER A 77 -7.75 -5.77 7.13
C SER A 77 -7.03 -5.42 5.84
N PHE A 78 -7.31 -6.15 4.76
CA PHE A 78 -6.73 -5.87 3.45
C PHE A 78 -7.45 -4.71 2.74
N LYS A 79 -6.66 -3.83 2.11
CA LYS A 79 -7.16 -2.67 1.38
C LYS A 79 -6.82 -2.81 -0.10
N LEU A 80 -7.85 -2.83 -0.93
CA LEU A 80 -7.73 -2.97 -2.39
C LEU A 80 -7.85 -1.64 -3.15
N GLY A 81 -8.23 -0.56 -2.46
CA GLY A 81 -8.44 0.74 -3.07
C GLY A 81 -9.11 1.72 -2.12
N ILE A 82 -9.60 2.82 -2.68
CA ILE A 82 -10.39 3.84 -1.98
C ILE A 82 -11.64 4.12 -2.82
N GLU A 83 -12.82 4.00 -2.20
CA GLU A 83 -14.07 4.39 -2.83
C GLU A 83 -14.36 5.86 -2.55
N PHE A 84 -14.61 6.62 -3.61
CA PHE A 84 -14.96 8.03 -3.57
C PHE A 84 -16.44 8.18 -3.88
N VAL A 85 -17.23 8.49 -2.85
CA VAL A 85 -18.69 8.70 -2.94
C VAL A 85 -19.02 10.19 -2.96
N ASP A 86 -19.88 10.60 -3.87
CA ASP A 86 -20.40 11.97 -4.03
C ASP A 86 -19.38 13.06 -4.41
N TRP A 87 -18.15 12.69 -4.74
CA TRP A 87 -17.08 13.65 -5.08
C TRP A 87 -17.32 14.40 -6.39
N GLN A 88 -17.84 13.73 -7.42
CA GLN A 88 -18.14 14.37 -8.70
C GLN A 88 -19.50 15.08 -8.67
N ARG A 89 -20.50 14.42 -8.10
CA ARG A 89 -21.87 14.90 -7.87
C ARG A 89 -22.61 13.96 -6.90
N PRO A 90 -23.68 14.40 -6.23
CA PRO A 90 -24.51 13.51 -5.41
C PRO A 90 -25.01 12.29 -6.21
N GLY A 91 -24.91 11.10 -5.60
CA GLY A 91 -25.25 9.81 -6.18
C GLY A 91 -24.16 9.19 -7.07
N SER A 92 -22.96 9.76 -7.15
CA SER A 92 -21.84 9.20 -7.92
C SER A 92 -20.86 8.43 -7.03
N THR A 93 -20.30 7.35 -7.56
CA THR A 93 -19.20 6.62 -6.91
C THR A 93 -18.14 6.26 -7.95
N TYR A 94 -16.87 6.28 -7.57
CA TYR A 94 -15.82 5.57 -8.28
C TYR A 94 -14.79 4.98 -7.31
N MET A 95 -14.17 3.88 -7.70
CA MET A 95 -13.12 3.21 -6.93
C MET A 95 -11.74 3.55 -7.52
N HIS A 96 -10.87 4.13 -6.71
CA HIS A 96 -9.44 4.19 -6.98
C HIS A 96 -8.78 2.89 -6.47
N GLY A 97 -8.86 1.84 -7.29
CA GLY A 97 -8.24 0.55 -7.00
C GLY A 97 -6.72 0.61 -7.07
N PHE A 98 -6.04 -0.12 -6.18
CA PHE A 98 -4.59 -0.33 -6.29
C PHE A 98 -4.26 -1.25 -7.46
N GLY A 99 -3.02 -1.19 -7.92
CA GLY A 99 -2.52 -1.97 -9.04
C GLY A 99 -1.58 -1.13 -9.90
N THR A 100 -0.77 -1.78 -10.72
CA THR A 100 0.21 -1.09 -11.58
C THR A 100 -0.38 -0.68 -12.93
N GLN A 101 -1.51 -1.28 -13.33
CA GLN A 101 -2.08 -1.13 -14.68
C GLN A 101 -3.62 -1.22 -14.66
N ILE A 102 -4.25 -0.54 -15.63
CA ILE A 102 -5.68 -0.67 -15.94
C ILE A 102 -5.78 -1.27 -17.34
N GLY A 103 -6.47 -2.40 -17.45
CA GLY A 103 -6.52 -3.19 -18.69
C GLY A 103 -5.14 -3.58 -19.21
N HIS A 104 -5.05 -3.90 -20.50
CA HIS A 104 -3.80 -4.25 -21.17
C HIS A 104 -3.53 -3.33 -22.36
N PRO A 105 -2.28 -2.88 -22.58
CA PRO A 105 -1.94 -2.16 -23.80
C PRO A 105 -2.15 -3.07 -25.01
N LEU A 106 -2.48 -2.46 -26.15
CA LEU A 106 -2.64 -3.16 -27.43
C LEU A 106 -1.85 -2.39 -28.49
N GLY A 107 -0.86 -3.02 -29.12
CA GLY A 107 0.00 -2.34 -30.08
C GLY A 107 0.75 -1.16 -29.47
N LEU A 108 0.72 0.00 -30.14
CA LEU A 108 1.49 1.19 -29.78
C LEU A 108 0.78 2.13 -28.80
N LEU A 109 -0.51 1.91 -28.50
CA LEU A 109 -1.29 2.82 -27.66
C LEU A 109 -1.57 2.22 -26.28
N PRO A 110 -1.59 3.06 -25.22
CA PRO A 110 -2.01 2.61 -23.90
C PRO A 110 -3.50 2.27 -23.88
N PHE A 111 -3.89 1.36 -22.97
CA PHE A 111 -5.26 0.85 -22.85
C PHE A 111 -6.34 1.95 -22.82
N HIS A 112 -6.10 3.04 -22.08
CA HIS A 112 -7.09 4.10 -21.90
C HIS A 112 -7.53 4.76 -23.22
N GLN A 113 -6.67 4.81 -24.24
CA GLN A 113 -7.02 5.38 -25.55
C GLN A 113 -8.07 4.51 -26.27
N TYR A 114 -7.90 3.19 -26.21
CA TYR A 114 -8.89 2.25 -26.73
C TYR A 114 -10.18 2.31 -25.92
N TRP A 115 -10.07 2.36 -24.60
CA TRP A 115 -11.21 2.45 -23.71
C TRP A 115 -12.03 3.71 -23.98
N ILE A 116 -11.41 4.90 -24.07
CA ILE A 116 -12.10 6.18 -24.37
C ILE A 116 -12.89 6.06 -25.68
N LYS A 117 -12.26 5.54 -26.75
CA LYS A 117 -12.91 5.37 -28.05
C LYS A 117 -14.10 4.41 -28.00
N GLN A 118 -13.98 3.29 -27.29
CA GLN A 118 -15.06 2.30 -27.19
C GLN A 118 -16.16 2.73 -26.22
N HIS A 119 -15.82 3.44 -25.14
CA HIS A 119 -16.76 4.01 -24.18
C HIS A 119 -17.63 5.08 -24.85
N ALA A 120 -17.03 5.97 -25.65
CA ALA A 120 -17.77 6.95 -26.45
C ALA A 120 -18.74 6.32 -27.47
N ARG A 121 -18.49 5.07 -27.87
CA ARG A 121 -19.35 4.28 -28.76
C ARG A 121 -20.36 3.40 -28.02
N GLY A 122 -20.43 3.47 -26.69
CA GLY A 122 -21.29 2.63 -25.86
C GLY A 122 -20.89 1.14 -25.84
N LYS A 123 -19.64 0.81 -26.18
CA LYS A 123 -19.13 -0.57 -26.31
C LYS A 123 -18.19 -1.02 -25.19
N ALA A 124 -17.75 -0.10 -24.32
CA ALA A 124 -16.91 -0.43 -23.17
C ALA A 124 -17.69 -0.37 -21.87
N GLN A 125 -17.32 -1.24 -20.93
CA GLN A 125 -17.76 -1.16 -19.54
C GLN A 125 -17.14 0.06 -18.83
N PRO A 126 -17.60 0.43 -17.63
CA PRO A 126 -16.90 1.42 -16.81
C PRO A 126 -15.42 1.07 -16.63
N LEU A 127 -14.55 2.07 -16.53
CA LEU A 127 -13.09 1.87 -16.50
C LEU A 127 -12.64 0.90 -15.40
N GLY A 128 -13.29 0.94 -14.22
CA GLY A 128 -13.01 0.06 -13.10
C GLY A 128 -13.26 -1.43 -13.36
N ALA A 129 -14.03 -1.79 -14.40
CA ALA A 129 -14.25 -3.19 -14.80
C ALA A 129 -13.00 -3.86 -15.37
N TYR A 130 -11.95 -3.08 -15.66
CA TYR A 130 -10.70 -3.54 -16.27
C TYR A 130 -9.53 -3.59 -15.28
N THR A 131 -9.81 -3.54 -13.97
CA THR A 131 -8.80 -3.70 -12.91
C THR A 131 -9.29 -4.71 -11.88
N LEU A 132 -8.47 -5.74 -11.60
CA LEU A 132 -8.81 -6.83 -10.67
C LEU A 132 -9.21 -6.32 -9.28
N ASN A 133 -8.40 -5.44 -8.69
CA ASN A 133 -8.62 -4.93 -7.34
C ASN A 133 -9.90 -4.10 -7.22
N THR A 134 -10.27 -3.34 -8.26
CA THR A 134 -11.54 -2.61 -8.29
C THR A 134 -12.74 -3.56 -8.30
N VAL A 135 -12.68 -4.62 -9.10
CA VAL A 135 -13.75 -5.62 -9.18
C VAL A 135 -13.84 -6.46 -7.90
N ALA A 136 -12.69 -6.85 -7.32
CA ALA A 136 -12.62 -7.63 -6.10
C ALA A 136 -13.12 -6.84 -4.88
N ALA A 137 -12.74 -5.56 -4.77
CA ALA A 137 -13.20 -4.67 -3.71
C ALA A 137 -14.74 -4.54 -3.68
N ALA A 138 -15.36 -4.29 -4.84
CA ALA A 138 -16.81 -4.19 -4.94
C ALA A 138 -17.56 -5.49 -4.59
N ARG A 139 -16.87 -6.64 -4.59
CA ARG A 139 -17.43 -7.95 -4.25
C ARG A 139 -17.05 -8.43 -2.85
N GLY A 140 -16.30 -7.63 -2.09
CA GLY A 140 -15.77 -8.04 -0.78
C GLY A 140 -14.91 -9.30 -0.86
N LYS A 141 -14.11 -9.45 -1.93
CA LYS A 141 -13.24 -10.60 -2.15
C LYS A 141 -11.78 -10.19 -2.03
N PHE A 142 -10.97 -11.08 -1.46
CA PHE A 142 -9.53 -10.92 -1.31
C PHE A 142 -8.85 -12.29 -1.33
N MET A 143 -7.63 -12.33 -1.87
CA MET A 143 -6.67 -13.41 -1.68
C MET A 143 -5.26 -12.82 -1.74
N THR A 144 -4.27 -13.52 -1.19
CA THR A 144 -2.86 -13.16 -1.40
C THR A 144 -2.43 -13.52 -2.82
N SER A 145 -1.37 -12.88 -3.34
CA SER A 145 -0.75 -13.27 -4.60
C SER A 145 -0.51 -14.78 -4.67
N ALA A 146 -0.91 -15.37 -5.78
CA ALA A 146 -0.67 -16.78 -6.06
C ALA A 146 0.82 -17.01 -6.36
N GLY A 147 1.43 -17.98 -5.67
CA GLY A 147 2.84 -18.37 -5.87
C GLY A 147 3.05 -19.43 -6.94
N ASP A 148 1.96 -20.01 -7.44
CA ASP A 148 1.90 -21.14 -8.38
C ASP A 148 1.46 -20.71 -9.79
N VAL A 149 1.48 -19.41 -10.08
CA VAL A 149 1.10 -18.84 -11.39
C VAL A 149 2.27 -18.11 -12.06
N PRO A 150 2.27 -17.98 -13.39
CA PRO A 150 3.26 -17.18 -14.11
C PRO A 150 3.32 -15.73 -13.61
N ALA A 151 4.50 -15.11 -13.63
CA ALA A 151 4.71 -13.73 -13.15
C ALA A 151 3.87 -12.66 -13.89
N ASN A 152 3.40 -12.96 -15.10
CA ASN A 152 2.52 -12.09 -15.89
C ASN A 152 1.02 -12.37 -15.67
N SER A 153 0.67 -13.30 -14.77
CA SER A 153 -0.70 -13.55 -14.36
C SER A 153 -1.24 -12.37 -13.54
N LEU A 154 -2.51 -12.02 -13.74
CA LEU A 154 -3.21 -11.06 -12.87
C LEU A 154 -3.26 -11.52 -11.41
N LEU A 155 -3.17 -12.83 -11.16
CA LEU A 155 -3.17 -13.42 -9.82
C LEU A 155 -1.80 -13.36 -9.13
N ALA A 156 -0.72 -13.06 -9.87
CA ALA A 156 0.63 -12.95 -9.30
C ALA A 156 0.87 -11.62 -8.57
N ASN A 157 0.07 -10.59 -8.90
CA ASN A 157 0.20 -9.21 -8.40
C ASN A 157 -1.11 -8.72 -7.78
N ILE A 158 -1.59 -9.42 -6.75
CA ILE A 158 -2.75 -9.01 -5.95
C ILE A 158 -2.28 -8.15 -4.78
#